data_AF-A0A4P7GNT3-F1
#
_entry.id   AF-A0A4P7GNT3-F1
#
_cell.length_a   1.000
_cell.length_b   1.000
_cell.length_c   1.000
_cell.angle_alpha   90.00
_cell.angle_beta   90.00
_cell.angle_gamma   90.00
#
_symmetry.space_group_name_H-M   'P 1'
#
loop_
_entity.id
_entity.type
_entity.pdbx_description
1 polymer ?
#
loop_
_entity_poly.entity_id
_entity_poly.type
_entity_poly.pdbx_seq_one_letter_code
_entity_poly.pdbx_strand_id
1 'polypeptide(L)'
;MDDSRARIAGLAAATMAAASLLLAPLNALARMRTESGLSDYENELAHWWAAPAMDFFEPVLDFGSPDTVYLTYGKFYVFAMASVLACALAVRGRRPADTRWTERWGWRIMLPSYALMTVCFTGYWIPGPDALFDGLYLVLLVGLLGTMIGHVLLGIGLIRSGYRPRLTSWVLVTEPLTAIALVSMSTQALGMWPLMLAWGVAGWSLWRSGVHAATPEPAAA
;
A
#
# COMPACT_ATOMS: atom_id res chain seq x y z
N MET A 1 -4.70 -21.84 1.03
CA MET A 1 -5.88 -20.99 0.76
C MET A 1 -6.50 -21.46 -0.54
N ASP A 2 -7.81 -21.70 -0.53
CA ASP A 2 -8.56 -22.10 -1.73
C ASP A 2 -8.51 -21.02 -2.83
N ASP A 3 -8.72 -21.41 -4.09
CA ASP A 3 -8.56 -20.56 -5.26
C ASP A 3 -9.49 -19.36 -5.28
N SER A 4 -10.75 -19.57 -4.93
CA SER A 4 -11.75 -18.49 -4.81
C SER A 4 -11.30 -17.39 -3.84
N ARG A 5 -10.83 -17.76 -2.64
CA ARG A 5 -10.37 -16.80 -1.63
C ARG A 5 -9.14 -16.01 -2.09
N ALA A 6 -8.24 -16.66 -2.80
CA ALA A 6 -7.06 -15.99 -3.36
C ALA A 6 -7.42 -14.97 -4.43
N ARG A 7 -8.40 -15.30 -5.29
CA ARG A 7 -8.90 -14.38 -6.31
C ARG A 7 -9.60 -13.17 -5.69
N ILE A 8 -10.38 -13.37 -4.62
CA ILE A 8 -11.00 -12.27 -3.87
C ILE A 8 -9.93 -11.38 -3.24
N ALA A 9 -8.91 -11.95 -2.61
CA ALA A 9 -7.79 -11.17 -2.06
C ALA A 9 -7.05 -10.37 -3.14
N GLY A 10 -6.82 -10.98 -4.31
CA GLY A 10 -6.21 -10.31 -5.46
C GLY A 10 -7.06 -9.15 -6.00
N LEU A 11 -8.37 -9.35 -6.14
CA LEU A 11 -9.30 -8.30 -6.55
C LEU A 11 -9.35 -7.17 -5.53
N ALA A 12 -9.43 -7.48 -4.23
CA ALA A 12 -9.43 -6.49 -3.16
C ALA A 12 -8.18 -5.61 -3.22
N ALA A 13 -6.99 -6.20 -3.37
CA ALA A 13 -5.75 -5.44 -3.52
C ALA A 13 -5.72 -4.57 -4.77
N ALA A 14 -6.20 -5.09 -5.91
CA ALA A 14 -6.31 -4.30 -7.15
C ALA A 14 -7.27 -3.11 -7.00
N THR A 15 -8.43 -3.33 -6.38
CA THR A 15 -9.42 -2.26 -6.11
C THR A 15 -8.85 -1.20 -5.16
N MET A 16 -8.18 -1.61 -4.09
CA MET A 16 -7.55 -0.67 -3.16
C MET A 16 -6.38 0.09 -3.79
N ALA A 17 -5.61 -0.55 -4.67
CA ALA A 17 -4.56 0.12 -5.43
C ALA A 17 -5.13 1.15 -6.43
N ALA A 18 -6.29 0.88 -7.03
CA ALA A 18 -6.98 1.86 -7.85
C ALA A 18 -7.53 3.02 -7.01
N ALA A 19 -8.15 2.71 -5.86
CA ALA A 19 -8.68 3.72 -4.94
C ALA A 19 -7.58 4.62 -4.36
N SER A 20 -6.38 4.09 -4.12
CA SER A 20 -5.26 4.87 -3.58
C SER A 20 -4.79 5.98 -4.51
N LEU A 21 -5.02 5.88 -5.82
CA LEU A 21 -4.73 6.95 -6.79
C LEU A 21 -5.47 8.26 -6.46
N LEU A 22 -6.64 8.15 -5.82
CA LEU A 22 -7.46 9.29 -5.41
C LEU A 22 -7.30 9.58 -3.93
N LEU A 23 -7.40 8.55 -3.09
CA LEU A 23 -7.48 8.71 -1.65
C LEU A 23 -6.13 9.07 -1.01
N ALA A 24 -4.99 8.63 -1.56
CA ALA A 24 -3.69 8.99 -0.99
C ALA A 24 -3.34 10.48 -1.22
N PRO A 25 -3.53 11.05 -2.43
CA PRO A 25 -3.40 12.50 -2.61
C PRO A 25 -4.38 13.30 -1.74
N LEU A 26 -5.66 12.91 -1.67
CA LEU A 26 -6.64 13.60 -0.82
C LEU A 26 -6.27 13.54 0.66
N ASN A 27 -5.78 12.39 1.15
CA ASN A 27 -5.27 12.27 2.51
C ASN A 27 -4.05 13.17 2.74
N ALA A 28 -3.12 13.26 1.79
CA ALA A 28 -1.96 14.13 1.87
C ALA A 28 -2.36 15.61 1.91
N LEU A 29 -3.28 16.05 1.05
CA LEU A 29 -3.81 17.41 1.06
C LEU A 29 -4.53 17.72 2.38
N ALA A 30 -5.36 16.81 2.88
CA ALA A 30 -6.04 16.98 4.17
C ALA A 30 -5.04 17.09 5.33
N ARG A 31 -3.99 16.25 5.34
CA ARG A 31 -2.90 16.29 6.32
C ARG A 31 -2.18 17.63 6.33
N MET A 32 -1.88 18.18 5.15
CA MET A 32 -1.20 19.48 4.99
C MET A 32 -2.01 20.67 5.54
N ARG A 33 -3.32 20.50 5.75
CA ARG A 33 -4.20 21.52 6.35
C ARG A 33 -4.31 21.40 7.88
N THR A 34 -3.76 20.34 8.49
CA THR A 34 -3.74 20.21 9.95
C THR A 34 -2.55 20.97 10.53
N GLU A 35 -2.64 21.40 11.79
CA GLU A 35 -1.55 22.12 12.48
C GLU A 35 -0.24 21.32 12.44
N SER A 36 -0.32 20.02 12.75
CA SER A 36 0.83 19.13 12.74
C SER A 36 1.43 18.90 11.34
N GLY A 37 0.73 19.26 10.27
CA GLY A 37 1.08 18.93 8.88
C GLY A 37 1.46 20.13 8.04
N LEU A 38 1.40 21.31 8.64
CA LEU A 38 1.80 22.55 8.01
C LEU A 38 3.26 22.50 7.53
N SER A 39 4.15 21.84 8.28
CA SER A 39 5.54 21.65 7.85
C SER A 39 5.68 20.83 6.55
N ASP A 40 4.74 19.92 6.27
CA ASP A 40 4.73 19.18 5.01
C ASP A 40 4.31 20.09 3.85
N TYR A 41 3.42 21.06 4.11
CA TYR A 41 2.97 22.06 3.12
C TYR A 41 4.02 23.14 2.85
N GLU A 42 4.79 23.53 3.86
CA GLU A 42 5.86 24.54 3.77
C GLU A 42 7.06 24.06 2.93
N ASN A 43 7.19 22.76 2.69
CA ASN A 43 8.16 22.23 1.75
C ASN A 43 7.85 22.73 0.32
N GLU A 44 8.82 23.36 -0.35
CA GLU A 44 8.63 23.96 -1.67
C GLU A 44 8.12 22.98 -2.74
N LEU A 45 8.63 21.75 -2.74
CA LEU A 45 8.21 20.71 -3.69
C LEU A 45 6.78 20.27 -3.42
N ALA A 46 6.40 20.16 -2.15
CA ALA A 46 5.04 19.83 -1.76
C ALA A 46 4.07 20.96 -2.09
N HIS A 47 4.41 22.19 -1.72
CA HIS A 47 3.63 23.38 -1.99
C HIS A 47 3.28 23.53 -3.48
N TRP A 48 4.26 23.31 -4.36
CA TRP A 48 4.11 23.50 -5.81
C TRP A 48 2.93 22.74 -6.43
N TRP A 49 2.70 21.49 -6.02
CA TRP A 49 1.53 20.72 -6.50
C TRP A 49 0.34 20.82 -5.56
N ALA A 50 0.58 20.96 -4.25
CA ALA A 50 -0.47 20.95 -3.25
C ALA A 50 -1.35 22.19 -3.33
N ALA A 51 -0.78 23.39 -3.53
CA ALA A 51 -1.55 24.64 -3.60
C ALA A 51 -2.64 24.61 -4.68
N PRO A 52 -2.34 24.37 -5.97
CA PRO A 52 -3.40 24.31 -6.99
C PRO A 52 -4.35 23.12 -6.79
N ALA A 53 -3.89 22.02 -6.18
CA ALA A 53 -4.74 20.87 -5.89
C ALA A 53 -5.72 21.14 -4.73
N MET A 54 -5.29 21.87 -3.69
CA MET A 54 -6.17 22.28 -2.59
C MET A 54 -7.29 23.18 -3.10
N ASP A 55 -6.97 24.15 -3.96
CA ASP A 55 -7.99 25.04 -4.56
C ASP A 55 -9.01 24.23 -5.38
N PHE A 56 -8.53 23.26 -6.18
CA PHE A 56 -9.41 22.43 -7.00
C PHE A 56 -10.27 21.47 -6.17
N PHE A 57 -9.72 20.92 -5.08
CA PHE A 57 -10.39 19.94 -4.22
C PHE A 57 -11.01 20.55 -2.96
N GLU A 58 -11.11 21.88 -2.85
CA GLU A 58 -11.64 22.59 -1.69
C GLU A 58 -12.98 21.98 -1.18
N PRO A 59 -14.00 21.70 -2.03
CA PRO A 59 -15.27 21.17 -1.55
C PRO A 59 -15.17 19.79 -0.87
N VAL A 60 -14.19 18.97 -1.28
CA VAL A 60 -13.96 17.64 -0.70
C VAL A 60 -12.94 17.68 0.44
N LEU A 61 -12.33 18.84 0.69
CA LEU A 61 -11.43 19.09 1.82
C LEU A 61 -12.09 19.92 2.94
N ASP A 62 -13.26 20.53 2.70
CA ASP A 62 -13.94 21.46 3.62
C ASP A 62 -15.22 20.91 4.29
N PHE A 63 -15.53 19.62 4.13
CA PHE A 63 -16.73 19.04 4.74
C PHE A 63 -16.67 18.92 6.27
N GLY A 64 -15.54 19.24 6.90
CA GLY A 64 -15.32 19.18 8.34
C GLY A 64 -14.03 19.88 8.75
N SER A 65 -13.64 19.76 10.02
CA SER A 65 -12.33 20.28 10.46
C SER A 65 -11.18 19.55 9.73
N PRO A 66 -10.00 20.18 9.57
CA PRO A 66 -8.86 19.54 8.93
C PRO A 66 -8.53 18.15 9.50
N ASP A 67 -8.55 18.00 10.83
CA ASP A 67 -8.32 16.72 11.49
C ASP A 67 -9.42 15.70 11.17
N THR A 68 -10.69 16.13 11.13
CA THR A 68 -11.82 15.24 10.77
C THR A 68 -11.66 14.72 9.35
N VAL A 69 -11.30 15.59 8.41
CA VAL A 69 -11.10 15.25 7.00
C VAL A 69 -9.87 14.34 6.83
N TYR A 70 -8.76 14.66 7.50
CA TYR A 70 -7.54 13.85 7.51
C TYR A 70 -7.80 12.44 8.05
N LEU A 71 -8.44 12.31 9.22
CA LEU A 71 -8.80 11.02 9.80
C LEU A 71 -9.77 10.25 8.89
N THR A 72 -10.72 10.94 8.24
CA THR A 72 -11.68 10.32 7.33
C THR A 72 -10.98 9.65 6.15
N TYR A 73 -10.04 10.35 5.50
CA TYR A 73 -9.24 9.75 4.44
C TYR A 73 -8.23 8.72 4.97
N GLY A 74 -7.70 8.90 6.19
CA GLY A 74 -6.72 7.99 6.80
C GLY A 74 -7.30 6.60 7.08
N LYS A 75 -8.59 6.50 7.39
CA LYS A 75 -9.31 5.23 7.59
C LYS A 75 -9.21 4.26 6.41
N PHE A 76 -9.00 4.77 5.19
CA PHE A 76 -8.75 3.96 3.99
C PHE A 76 -7.57 3.00 4.17
N TYR A 77 -6.51 3.41 4.88
CA TYR A 77 -5.28 2.63 4.96
C TYR A 77 -5.43 1.29 5.67
N VAL A 78 -6.40 1.15 6.59
CA VAL A 78 -6.73 -0.15 7.20
C VAL A 78 -7.17 -1.14 6.13
N PHE A 79 -8.12 -0.75 5.27
CA PHE A 79 -8.65 -1.62 4.22
C PHE A 79 -7.62 -1.87 3.13
N ALA A 80 -6.84 -0.84 2.77
CA ALA A 80 -5.78 -0.95 1.79
C ALA A 80 -4.71 -1.95 2.25
N MET A 81 -4.19 -1.80 3.47
CA MET A 81 -3.16 -2.68 3.99
C MET A 81 -3.66 -4.09 4.29
N ALA A 82 -4.89 -4.25 4.79
CA ALA A 82 -5.50 -5.56 4.97
C ALA A 82 -5.62 -6.30 3.61
N SER A 83 -6.00 -5.59 2.55
CA SER A 83 -6.09 -6.15 1.19
C SER A 83 -4.71 -6.52 0.64
N VAL A 84 -3.72 -5.65 0.84
CA VAL A 84 -2.31 -5.92 0.48
C VAL A 84 -1.79 -7.16 1.20
N LEU A 85 -1.99 -7.26 2.52
CA LEU A 85 -1.57 -8.41 3.32
C LEU A 85 -2.24 -9.69 2.85
N ALA A 86 -3.55 -9.67 2.62
CA ALA A 86 -4.28 -10.82 2.11
C ALA A 86 -3.76 -11.26 0.73
N CYS A 87 -3.52 -10.32 -0.18
CA CYS A 87 -2.94 -10.60 -1.49
C CYS A 87 -1.50 -11.15 -1.37
N ALA A 88 -0.66 -10.58 -0.52
CA ALA A 88 0.70 -11.03 -0.28
C ALA A 88 0.72 -12.48 0.26
N LEU A 89 -0.16 -12.81 1.20
CA LEU A 89 -0.35 -14.19 1.69
C LEU A 89 -0.85 -15.12 0.57
N ALA A 90 -1.74 -14.64 -0.30
CA ALA A 90 -2.24 -15.39 -1.45
C ALA A 90 -1.16 -15.74 -2.45
N VAL A 91 -0.31 -14.76 -2.78
CA VAL A 91 0.84 -14.92 -3.65
C VAL A 91 1.84 -15.88 -3.00
N ARG A 92 2.22 -15.66 -1.73
CA ARG A 92 3.14 -16.53 -1.00
C ARG A 92 2.67 -17.98 -0.97
N GLY A 93 1.39 -18.22 -0.72
CA GLY A 93 0.81 -19.57 -0.66
C GLY A 93 0.84 -20.33 -1.99
N ARG A 94 1.08 -19.65 -3.12
CA ARG A 94 1.23 -20.24 -4.46
C ARG A 94 2.69 -20.35 -4.91
N ARG A 95 3.62 -19.85 -4.11
CA ARG A 95 5.05 -19.97 -4.40
C ARG A 95 5.56 -21.35 -3.98
N PRO A 96 6.52 -21.94 -4.72
CA PRO A 96 7.18 -23.18 -4.31
C PRO A 96 7.76 -23.06 -2.89
N ALA A 97 7.81 -24.16 -2.14
CA ALA A 97 8.40 -24.16 -0.79
C ALA A 97 9.92 -23.90 -0.81
N ASP A 98 10.62 -24.40 -1.84
CA ASP A 98 12.06 -24.24 -2.03
C ASP A 98 12.43 -22.89 -2.67
N THR A 99 12.11 -21.82 -1.95
CA THR A 99 12.53 -20.47 -2.34
C THR A 99 13.98 -20.19 -1.94
N ARG A 100 14.71 -19.53 -2.84
CA ARG A 100 16.06 -19.00 -2.59
C ARG A 100 16.08 -18.10 -1.35
N TRP A 101 17.27 -17.93 -0.75
CA TRP A 101 17.46 -17.18 0.49
C TRP A 101 16.82 -15.78 0.48
N THR A 102 16.99 -15.00 -0.59
CA THR A 102 16.46 -13.62 -0.67
C THR A 102 14.94 -13.58 -0.63
N GLU A 103 14.27 -14.45 -1.38
CA GLU A 103 12.81 -14.53 -1.37
C GLU A 103 12.30 -14.99 0.00
N ARG A 104 12.94 -16.01 0.58
CA ARG A 104 12.57 -16.56 1.90
C ARG A 104 12.60 -15.50 3.01
N TRP A 105 13.69 -14.73 3.08
CA TRP A 105 13.83 -13.67 4.07
C TRP A 105 12.96 -12.46 3.74
N GLY A 106 12.79 -12.12 2.46
CA GLY A 106 11.86 -11.09 2.02
C GLY A 106 10.45 -11.35 2.56
N TRP A 107 9.92 -12.56 2.39
CA TRP A 107 8.61 -12.94 2.95
C TRP A 107 8.56 -12.93 4.48
N ARG A 108 9.62 -13.40 5.15
CA ARG A 108 9.69 -13.47 6.62
C ARG A 108 9.72 -12.10 7.30
N ILE A 109 10.26 -11.09 6.63
CA ILE A 109 10.32 -9.72 7.15
C ILE A 109 9.05 -8.97 6.75
N MET A 110 8.68 -9.02 5.47
CA MET A 110 7.61 -8.20 4.91
C MET A 110 6.22 -8.57 5.47
N LEU A 111 5.91 -9.86 5.65
CA LEU A 111 4.56 -10.26 6.11
C LEU A 111 4.27 -9.80 7.54
N PRO A 112 5.17 -10.00 8.54
CA PRO A 112 5.00 -9.40 9.86
C PRO A 112 4.91 -7.87 9.81
N SER A 113 5.71 -7.21 8.98
CA SER A 113 5.64 -5.75 8.81
C SER A 113 4.27 -5.30 8.30
N TYR A 114 3.70 -5.96 7.30
CA TYR A 114 2.35 -5.66 6.81
C TYR A 114 1.27 -5.92 7.86
N ALA A 115 1.38 -7.02 8.61
CA ALA A 115 0.47 -7.30 9.72
C ALA A 115 0.54 -6.19 10.78
N LEU A 116 1.75 -5.77 11.16
CA LEU A 116 1.98 -4.69 12.11
C LEU A 116 1.39 -3.37 11.62
N MET A 117 1.70 -2.98 10.37
CA MET A 117 1.15 -1.77 9.76
C MET A 117 -0.39 -1.80 9.73
N THR A 118 -0.99 -2.94 9.39
CA THR A 118 -2.45 -3.10 9.36
C THR A 118 -3.07 -2.82 10.73
N VAL A 119 -2.45 -3.34 11.80
CA VAL A 119 -2.88 -3.08 13.18
C VAL A 119 -2.70 -1.61 13.54
N CYS A 120 -1.54 -1.02 13.25
CA CYS A 120 -1.29 0.40 13.53
C CYS A 120 -2.30 1.33 12.84
N PHE A 121 -2.68 1.02 11.60
CA PHE A 121 -3.68 1.82 10.89
C PHE A 121 -5.07 1.81 11.54
N THR A 122 -5.39 0.84 12.41
CA THR A 122 -6.64 0.91 13.20
C THR A 122 -6.66 2.08 14.17
N GLY A 123 -5.51 2.72 14.44
CA GLY A 123 -5.44 3.97 15.19
C GLY A 123 -6.31 5.09 14.63
N TYR A 124 -6.55 5.12 13.31
CA TYR A 124 -7.49 6.07 12.68
C TYR A 124 -8.96 5.89 13.10
N TRP A 125 -9.29 4.79 13.77
CA TRP A 125 -10.64 4.43 14.22
C TRP A 125 -10.82 4.47 15.72
N ILE A 126 -9.73 4.57 16.48
CA ILE A 126 -9.76 4.47 17.93
C ILE A 126 -9.76 5.91 18.50
N PRO A 127 -10.87 6.38 19.08
CA PRO A 127 -10.83 7.61 19.87
C PRO A 127 -9.98 7.35 21.11
N GLY A 128 -9.02 8.21 21.38
CA GLY A 128 -8.09 8.00 22.48
C GLY A 128 -7.17 9.18 22.73
N PRO A 129 -6.39 9.13 23.82
CA PRO A 129 -5.40 10.15 24.12
C PRO A 129 -4.29 10.15 23.06
N ASP A 130 -3.69 11.31 22.83
CA ASP A 130 -2.63 11.51 21.83
C ASP A 130 -1.46 10.52 21.99
N ALA A 131 -1.12 10.16 23.22
CA ALA A 131 -0.07 9.19 23.54
C ALA A 131 -0.30 7.78 22.92
N LEU A 132 -1.57 7.35 22.77
CA LEU A 132 -1.87 6.08 22.10
C LEU A 132 -1.59 6.19 20.60
N PHE A 133 -1.99 7.31 19.98
CA PHE A 133 -1.76 7.57 18.57
C PHE A 133 -0.26 7.65 18.26
N ASP A 134 0.51 8.38 19.08
CA ASP A 134 1.97 8.47 18.98
C ASP A 134 2.64 7.11 19.15
N GLY A 135 2.19 6.31 20.12
CA GLY A 135 2.68 4.95 20.30
C GLY A 135 2.44 4.06 19.08
N LEU A 136 1.22 4.08 18.52
CA LEU A 136 0.89 3.35 17.30
C LEU A 136 1.70 3.84 16.09
N TYR A 137 1.97 5.13 16.01
CA TYR A 137 2.80 5.73 14.97
C TYR A 137 4.27 5.27 15.07
N LEU A 138 4.86 5.23 16.26
CA LEU A 138 6.22 4.69 16.43
C LEU A 138 6.31 3.22 16.02
N VAL A 139 5.30 2.42 16.36
CA VAL A 139 5.21 1.02 15.92
C VAL A 139 5.01 0.91 14.40
N LEU A 140 4.24 1.82 13.79
CA LEU A 140 4.07 1.91 12.35
C LEU A 140 5.42 2.16 11.64
N LEU A 141 6.27 3.04 12.19
CA LEU A 141 7.61 3.30 11.65
C LEU A 141 8.49 2.06 11.65
N VAL A 142 8.43 1.23 12.69
CA VAL A 142 9.13 -0.07 12.73
C VAL A 142 8.59 -0.99 11.63
N GLY A 143 7.26 -1.00 11.44
CA GLY A 143 6.61 -1.71 10.33
C GLY A 143 7.18 -1.28 8.98
N LEU A 144 7.23 0.03 8.71
CA LEU A 144 7.73 0.62 7.46
C LEU A 144 9.21 0.34 7.20
N LEU A 145 10.06 0.42 8.23
CA LEU A 145 11.48 0.05 8.09
C LEU A 145 11.63 -1.43 7.71
N GLY A 146 10.83 -2.29 8.34
CA GLY A 146 10.77 -3.70 7.98
C GLY A 146 10.27 -3.92 6.55
N THR A 147 9.25 -3.18 6.09
CA THR A 147 8.80 -3.30 4.69
C THR A 147 9.89 -2.87 3.71
N MET A 148 10.64 -1.80 3.97
CA MET A 148 11.74 -1.38 3.08
C MET A 148 12.77 -2.50 2.86
N ILE A 149 13.23 -3.13 3.96
CA ILE A 149 14.18 -4.25 3.89
C ILE A 149 13.52 -5.46 3.20
N GLY A 150 12.30 -5.79 3.60
CA GLY A 150 11.54 -6.92 3.06
C GLY A 150 11.28 -6.80 1.56
N HIS A 151 10.92 -5.61 1.07
CA HIS A 151 10.64 -5.32 -0.33
C HIS A 151 11.87 -5.48 -1.21
N VAL A 152 13.03 -4.97 -0.79
CA VAL A 152 14.28 -5.12 -1.56
C VAL A 152 14.64 -6.60 -1.69
N LEU A 153 14.66 -7.34 -0.58
CA LEU A 153 14.98 -8.77 -0.57
C LEU A 153 13.97 -9.57 -1.40
N LEU A 154 12.68 -9.29 -1.23
CA LEU A 154 11.62 -9.97 -1.95
C LEU A 154 11.67 -9.64 -3.44
N GLY A 155 11.79 -8.38 -3.82
CA GLY A 155 11.90 -7.92 -5.21
C GLY A 155 13.06 -8.60 -5.93
N ILE A 156 14.26 -8.65 -5.32
CA ILE A 156 15.41 -9.40 -5.85
C ILE A 156 15.07 -10.89 -6.01
N GLY A 157 14.45 -11.50 -5.00
CA GLY A 157 14.03 -12.91 -5.05
C GLY A 157 13.03 -13.21 -6.18
N LEU A 158 12.04 -12.35 -6.36
CA LEU A 158 11.01 -12.46 -7.39
C LEU A 158 11.59 -12.23 -8.79
N ILE A 159 12.52 -11.29 -8.96
CA ILE A 159 13.27 -11.10 -10.22
C ILE A 159 14.06 -12.37 -10.56
N ARG A 160 14.86 -12.87 -9.62
CA ARG A 160 15.73 -14.04 -9.81
C ARG A 160 14.98 -15.34 -10.07
N SER A 161 13.73 -15.43 -9.63
CA SER A 161 12.85 -16.58 -9.85
C SER A 161 11.90 -16.42 -11.03
N GLY A 162 12.02 -15.33 -11.80
CA GLY A 162 11.20 -15.10 -12.98
C GLY A 162 9.72 -14.86 -12.69
N TYR A 163 9.38 -14.32 -11.51
CA TYR A 163 7.99 -14.06 -11.12
C TYR A 163 7.26 -13.20 -12.15
N ARG A 164 5.98 -13.54 -12.37
CA ARG A 164 5.05 -12.79 -13.22
C ARG A 164 3.85 -12.37 -12.37
N PRO A 165 3.43 -11.10 -12.44
CA PRO A 165 3.91 -10.03 -13.33
C PRO A 165 5.28 -9.44 -12.89
N ARG A 166 6.16 -9.12 -13.87
CA ARG A 166 7.52 -8.59 -13.61
C ARG A 166 7.49 -7.21 -12.93
N LEU A 167 6.46 -6.41 -13.21
CA LEU A 167 6.32 -5.07 -12.67
C LEU A 167 6.28 -5.10 -11.13
N THR A 168 5.58 -6.06 -10.51
CA THR A 168 5.56 -6.22 -9.06
C THR A 168 6.98 -6.34 -8.48
N SER A 169 7.82 -7.20 -9.07
CA SER A 169 9.17 -7.44 -8.56
C SER A 169 10.07 -6.20 -8.68
N TRP A 170 9.92 -5.45 -9.79
CA TRP A 170 10.66 -4.21 -10.01
C TRP A 170 10.21 -3.10 -9.07
N VAL A 171 8.91 -2.90 -8.93
CA VAL A 171 8.38 -1.88 -8.02
C VAL A 171 8.80 -2.17 -6.59
N LEU A 172 8.73 -3.42 -6.12
CA LEU A 172 9.20 -3.79 -4.78
C LEU A 172 10.69 -3.52 -4.58
N VAL A 173 11.57 -3.88 -5.53
CA VAL A 173 13.01 -3.66 -5.32
C VAL A 173 13.38 -2.17 -5.31
N THR A 174 12.66 -1.34 -6.08
CA THR A 174 12.86 0.11 -6.11
C THR A 174 12.01 0.85 -5.08
N GLU A 175 11.14 0.16 -4.34
CA GLU A 175 10.11 0.77 -3.52
C GLU A 175 10.67 1.77 -2.50
N PRO A 176 11.75 1.46 -1.74
CA PRO A 176 12.25 2.40 -0.74
C PRO A 176 12.69 3.73 -1.37
N LEU A 177 13.30 3.69 -2.55
CA LEU A 177 13.74 4.90 -3.25
C LEU A 177 12.54 5.70 -3.75
N THR A 178 11.55 5.03 -4.35
CA THR A 178 10.34 5.70 -4.83
C THR A 178 9.47 6.23 -3.71
N ALA A 179 9.41 5.53 -2.57
CA ALA A 179 8.68 5.96 -1.38
C ALA A 179 9.33 7.21 -0.79
N ILE A 180 10.66 7.20 -0.60
CA ILE A 180 11.40 8.38 -0.12
C ILE A 180 11.17 9.58 -1.05
N ALA A 181 11.29 9.39 -2.37
CA ALA A 181 11.06 10.47 -3.33
C ALA A 181 9.64 11.06 -3.22
N LEU A 182 8.62 10.21 -3.09
CA LEU A 182 7.23 10.65 -2.94
C LEU A 182 6.97 11.34 -1.60
N VAL A 183 7.55 10.85 -0.51
CA VAL A 183 7.43 11.50 0.80
C VAL A 183 8.14 12.86 0.80
N SER A 184 9.32 12.97 0.19
CA SER A 184 10.07 14.23 0.12
C SER A 184 9.35 15.34 -0.65
N MET A 185 8.42 15.00 -1.53
CA MET A 185 7.59 15.97 -2.27
C MET A 185 6.15 16.06 -1.76
N SER A 186 5.77 15.36 -0.68
CA SER A 186 4.39 15.31 -0.20
C SER A 186 4.37 14.90 1.27
N THR A 187 3.59 13.87 1.60
CA THR A 187 3.51 13.29 2.93
C THR A 187 3.76 11.78 2.86
N GLN A 188 3.88 11.16 4.03
CA GLN A 188 3.95 9.70 4.17
C GLN A 188 2.79 8.96 3.46
N ALA A 189 1.64 9.60 3.29
CA ALA A 189 0.46 9.05 2.62
C ALA A 189 0.79 8.62 1.17
N LEU A 190 1.50 9.45 0.41
CA LEU A 190 1.93 9.13 -0.95
C LEU A 190 3.09 8.13 -0.99
N GLY A 191 3.93 8.09 0.04
CA GLY A 191 5.04 7.13 0.16
C GLY A 191 4.61 5.67 0.03
N MET A 192 3.36 5.34 0.39
CA MET A 192 2.81 3.99 0.29
C MET A 192 2.33 3.59 -1.11
N TRP A 193 2.25 4.54 -2.05
CA TRP A 193 1.68 4.30 -3.37
C TRP A 193 2.43 3.22 -4.19
N PRO A 194 3.77 3.15 -4.21
CA PRO A 194 4.48 2.11 -4.95
C PRO A 194 4.17 0.70 -4.40
N LEU A 195 4.06 0.55 -3.08
CA LEU A 195 3.60 -0.71 -2.46
C LEU A 195 2.20 -1.08 -2.97
N MET A 196 1.27 -0.11 -2.99
CA MET A 196 -0.10 -0.35 -3.47
C MET A 196 -0.10 -0.78 -4.94
N LEU A 197 0.71 -0.14 -5.78
CA LEU A 197 0.88 -0.49 -7.19
C LEU A 197 1.42 -1.92 -7.35
N ALA A 198 2.47 -2.28 -6.61
CA ALA A 198 3.10 -3.60 -6.70
C ALA A 198 2.10 -4.73 -6.43
N TRP A 199 1.32 -4.60 -5.37
CA TRP A 199 0.32 -5.59 -4.98
C TRP A 199 -0.98 -5.50 -5.75
N GLY A 200 -1.37 -4.31 -6.22
CA GLY A 200 -2.50 -4.16 -7.13
C GLY A 200 -2.26 -4.90 -8.44
N VAL A 201 -1.06 -4.78 -9.01
CA VAL A 201 -0.67 -5.49 -10.23
C VAL A 201 -0.58 -7.01 -10.02
N ALA A 202 0.01 -7.44 -8.90
CA ALA A 202 0.05 -8.86 -8.54
C ALA A 202 -1.37 -9.43 -8.32
N GLY A 203 -2.21 -8.69 -7.60
CA GLY A 203 -3.58 -9.05 -7.28
C GLY A 203 -4.48 -9.13 -8.50
N TRP A 204 -4.34 -8.17 -9.43
CA TRP A 204 -5.03 -8.21 -10.72
C TRP A 204 -4.66 -9.46 -11.52
N SER A 205 -3.36 -9.78 -11.58
CA SER A 205 -2.90 -11.01 -12.24
C SER A 205 -3.51 -12.25 -11.58
N LEU A 206 -3.51 -12.31 -10.25
CA LEU A 206 -4.07 -13.42 -9.49
C LEU A 206 -5.57 -13.61 -9.74
N TRP A 207 -6.33 -12.51 -9.78
CA TRP A 207 -7.77 -12.54 -10.06
C TRP A 207 -8.09 -13.06 -11.47
N ARG A 208 -7.32 -12.62 -12.49
CA ARG A 208 -7.51 -13.02 -13.90
C ARG A 208 -7.13 -14.47 -14.20
N SER A 209 -6.16 -15.04 -13.49
CA SER A 209 -5.72 -16.43 -13.73
C SER A 209 -6.85 -17.44 -13.62
N GLY A 210 -7.83 -17.22 -12.74
CA GLY A 210 -9.03 -18.06 -12.62
C GLY A 210 -10.10 -17.81 -13.69
N VAL A 211 -10.06 -16.69 -14.42
CA VAL A 211 -10.99 -16.41 -15.54
C VAL A 211 -10.57 -17.19 -16.78
N HIS A 212 -9.26 -17.31 -17.03
CA HIS A 212 -8.73 -18.04 -18.19
C HIS A 212 -8.88 -19.56 -18.04
N ALA A 213 -8.82 -20.10 -16.81
CA ALA A 213 -9.03 -21.53 -16.56
C ALA A 213 -10.50 -21.98 -16.74
N ALA A 214 -11.46 -21.05 -16.74
CA ALA A 214 -12.90 -21.35 -16.81
C ALA A 214 -13.47 -21.27 -18.23
N THR A 215 -12.66 -20.94 -19.25
CA THR A 215 -13.11 -20.94 -20.64
C THR A 215 -12.79 -22.32 -21.23
N PRO A 216 -13.79 -23.18 -21.52
CA PRO A 216 -13.52 -24.44 -22.19
C PRO A 216 -12.95 -24.16 -23.57
N GLU A 217 -11.86 -24.83 -23.93
CA GLU A 217 -11.36 -24.84 -25.29
C GLU A 217 -12.49 -25.36 -26.20
N PRO A 218 -12.93 -24.61 -27.24
CA PRO A 218 -13.93 -25.12 -28.15
C PRO A 218 -13.36 -26.40 -28.78
N ALA A 219 -14.07 -27.51 -28.58
CA ALA A 219 -13.70 -28.79 -29.16
C ALA A 219 -13.46 -28.59 -30.65
N ALA A 220 -12.23 -28.83 -31.09
CA ALA A 220 -11.88 -28.79 -32.50
C ALA A 220 -12.80 -29.74 -33.26
N ALA A 221 -13.59 -29.17 -34.17
CA ALA A 221 -14.48 -29.89 -35.09
C ALA A 221 -13.71 -30.36 -36.33
#